data_AF-A0A174G9K4-F1
#
_entry.id   AF-A0A174G9K4-F1
#
_cell.length_a   1.000
_cell.length_b   1.000
_cell.length_c   1.000
_cell.angle_alpha   90.00
_cell.angle_beta   90.00
_cell.angle_gamma   90.00
#
_symmetry.space_group_name_H-M   'P 1'
#
loop_
_entity.id
_entity.type
_entity.pdbx_description
1 polymer ?
#
loop_
_entity_poly.entity_id
_entity_poly.type
_entity_poly.pdbx_seq_one_letter_code
_entity_poly.pdbx_strand_id
1 'polypeptide(L)'
;MTFKDLFRRWGLNSIKLNVGFAEVEFGATEDDQTAAWDMYVELITRITTQSLDDTDGDEETALNSIYQLFPITREILKSKGRNAENFSKIAIIVLNQIIRPFTAKWHKKKLNGAFSNQDECILFRTELKQLQSELICYSKLLAEVAKVEDLSCFLED
;
A
#
# COMPACT_ATOMS: atom_id res chain seq x y z
N MET A 1 2.39 0.83 -22.40
CA MET A 1 1.59 0.28 -21.29
C MET A 1 0.84 1.44 -20.66
N THR A 2 -0.48 1.33 -20.45
CA THR A 2 -1.26 2.40 -19.79
C THR A 2 -1.25 2.24 -18.26
N PHE A 3 -1.69 3.25 -17.50
CA PHE A 3 -1.89 3.12 -16.06
C PHE A 3 -2.86 1.99 -15.71
N LYS A 4 -3.94 1.81 -16.49
CA LYS A 4 -4.88 0.70 -16.29
C LYS A 4 -4.21 -0.66 -16.47
N ASP A 5 -3.36 -0.80 -17.50
CA ASP A 5 -2.62 -2.03 -17.74
C ASP A 5 -1.62 -2.30 -16.62
N LEU A 6 -0.93 -1.26 -16.14
CA LEU A 6 0.03 -1.34 -15.04
C LEU A 6 -0.63 -1.89 -13.76
N PHE A 7 -1.74 -1.28 -13.31
CA PHE A 7 -2.42 -1.74 -12.08
C PHE A 7 -2.95 -3.17 -12.22
N ARG A 8 -3.51 -3.53 -13.38
CA ARG A 8 -4.01 -4.89 -13.65
C ARG A 8 -2.90 -5.92 -13.67
N ARG A 9 -1.75 -5.60 -14.27
CA ARG A 9 -0.57 -6.47 -14.34
C ARG A 9 -0.12 -6.91 -12.94
N TRP A 10 -0.20 -6.01 -11.97
CA TRP A 10 0.21 -6.24 -10.59
C TRP A 10 -0.93 -6.61 -9.66
N GLY A 11 -2.10 -7.01 -10.18
CA GLY A 11 -3.19 -7.55 -9.35
C GLY A 11 -4.01 -6.51 -8.57
N LEU A 12 -3.77 -5.21 -8.75
CA LEU A 12 -4.49 -4.11 -8.09
C LEU A 12 -5.83 -3.83 -8.80
N ASN A 13 -6.66 -4.88 -8.92
CA ASN A 13 -7.86 -4.91 -9.76
C ASN A 13 -9.04 -4.11 -9.17
N SER A 14 -9.00 -3.82 -7.88
CA SER A 14 -10.02 -3.08 -7.14
C SER A 14 -9.98 -1.57 -7.41
N ILE A 15 -8.88 -1.06 -8.00
CA ILE A 15 -8.66 0.36 -8.29
C ILE A 15 -9.62 0.85 -9.37
N LYS A 16 -10.33 1.94 -9.06
CA LYS A 16 -11.21 2.65 -9.98
C LYS A 16 -10.47 3.85 -10.55
N LEU A 17 -10.25 3.83 -11.86
CA LEU A 17 -9.67 4.94 -12.61
C LEU A 17 -10.77 5.64 -13.42
N ASN A 18 -10.68 6.96 -13.55
CA ASN A 18 -11.50 7.66 -14.54
C ASN A 18 -11.00 7.28 -15.96
N VAL A 19 -11.89 7.36 -16.97
CA VAL A 19 -11.58 6.87 -18.33
C VAL A 19 -10.35 7.58 -18.93
N GLY A 20 -10.27 8.91 -18.80
CA GLY A 20 -9.15 9.68 -19.35
C GLY A 20 -7.81 9.34 -18.70
N PHE A 21 -7.76 9.10 -17.39
CA PHE A 21 -6.55 8.72 -16.68
C PHE A 21 -6.16 7.26 -16.92
N ALA A 22 -7.15 6.37 -17.08
CA ALA A 22 -6.93 4.96 -17.34
C ALA A 22 -6.11 4.72 -18.62
N GLU A 23 -6.29 5.57 -19.63
CA GLU A 23 -5.63 5.49 -20.94
C GLU A 23 -4.31 6.25 -21.02
N VAL A 24 -3.91 6.98 -19.98
CA VAL A 24 -2.62 7.68 -19.95
C VAL A 24 -1.48 6.67 -20.04
N GLU A 25 -0.54 6.93 -20.94
CA GLU A 25 0.68 6.12 -21.06
C GLU A 25 1.54 6.24 -19.81
N PHE A 26 2.02 5.09 -19.34
CA PHE A 26 2.91 5.02 -18.19
C PHE A 26 4.38 4.97 -18.63
N GLY A 27 5.20 5.85 -18.06
CA GLY A 27 6.66 5.83 -18.23
C GLY A 27 7.36 6.49 -17.04
N ALA A 28 8.08 5.70 -16.25
CA ALA A 28 8.77 6.19 -15.05
C ALA A 28 10.05 6.98 -15.38
N THR A 29 10.15 8.18 -14.83
CA THR A 29 11.38 8.99 -14.80
C THR A 29 12.40 8.45 -13.78
N GLU A 30 13.59 9.04 -13.72
CA GLU A 30 14.58 8.71 -12.67
C GLU A 30 14.10 9.13 -11.28
N ASP A 31 13.39 10.25 -11.18
CA ASP A 31 12.79 10.72 -9.92
C ASP A 31 11.64 9.77 -9.49
N ASP A 32 10.83 9.28 -10.43
CA ASP A 32 9.82 8.24 -10.16
C ASP A 32 10.46 6.94 -9.66
N GLN A 33 11.55 6.49 -10.30
CA GLN A 33 12.28 5.29 -9.92
C GLN A 33 12.82 5.41 -8.48
N THR A 34 13.42 6.55 -8.15
CA THR A 34 13.97 6.81 -6.81
C THR A 34 12.86 6.87 -5.76
N ALA A 35 11.75 7.57 -6.05
CA ALA A 35 10.61 7.63 -5.15
C ALA A 35 9.96 6.25 -4.93
N ALA A 36 9.87 5.45 -5.98
CA ALA A 36 9.36 4.10 -5.91
C ALA A 36 10.25 3.19 -5.08
N TRP A 37 11.58 3.32 -5.21
CA TRP A 37 12.54 2.62 -4.36
C TRP A 37 12.38 2.97 -2.88
N ASP A 38 12.31 4.27 -2.55
CA ASP A 38 12.16 4.72 -1.17
C ASP A 38 10.87 4.13 -0.53
N MET A 39 9.76 4.14 -1.27
CA MET A 39 8.50 3.56 -0.78
C MET A 39 8.52 2.02 -0.76
N TYR A 40 9.22 1.40 -1.71
CA TYR A 40 9.37 -0.04 -1.78
C TYR A 40 10.08 -0.59 -0.53
N VAL A 41 11.21 0.01 -0.16
CA VAL A 41 11.96 -0.34 1.06
C VAL A 41 11.08 -0.23 2.28
N GLU A 42 10.30 0.86 2.40
CA GLU A 42 9.36 1.06 3.50
C GLU A 42 8.31 -0.05 3.56
N LEU A 43 7.77 -0.52 2.43
CA LEU A 43 6.82 -1.62 2.44
C LEU A 43 7.48 -2.93 2.88
N ILE A 44 8.55 -3.37 2.21
CA ILE A 44 9.10 -4.73 2.42
C ILE A 44 9.79 -4.92 3.78
N THR A 45 10.22 -3.84 4.43
CA THR A 45 10.90 -3.90 5.74
C THR A 45 9.94 -3.75 6.92
N ARG A 46 8.65 -3.48 6.66
CA ARG A 46 7.66 -3.30 7.71
C ARG A 46 6.95 -4.61 8.01
N ILE A 47 6.65 -4.77 9.29
CA ILE A 47 5.75 -5.81 9.81
C ILE A 47 4.39 -5.78 9.09
N THR A 48 3.95 -4.65 8.54
CA THR A 48 2.67 -4.55 7.82
C THR A 48 2.56 -5.42 6.58
N THR A 49 3.67 -5.79 5.94
CA THR A 49 3.64 -6.72 4.79
C THR A 49 4.16 -8.11 5.16
N GLN A 50 4.56 -8.33 6.41
CA GLN A 50 4.95 -9.63 6.92
C GLN A 50 3.74 -10.21 7.66
N SER A 51 3.30 -11.41 7.27
CA SER A 51 2.24 -12.10 8.00
C SER A 51 2.76 -12.39 9.40
N LEU A 52 2.21 -11.71 10.41
CA LEU A 52 2.36 -12.16 11.78
C LEU A 52 1.38 -13.30 11.99
N ASP A 53 1.80 -14.32 12.75
CA ASP A 53 0.90 -15.38 13.18
C ASP A 53 -0.35 -14.77 13.86
N ASP A 54 -1.48 -15.47 13.78
CA ASP A 54 -2.76 -14.98 14.32
C ASP A 54 -2.70 -14.73 15.85
N THR A 55 -1.67 -15.23 16.52
CA THR A 55 -1.39 -15.05 17.95
C THR A 55 -0.42 -13.92 18.27
N ASP A 56 0.27 -13.37 17.27
CA ASP A 56 1.34 -12.39 17.46
C ASP A 56 0.84 -10.97 17.21
N GLY A 57 1.35 -10.04 18.03
CA GLY A 57 0.98 -8.62 17.99
C GLY A 57 -0.47 -8.32 18.38
N ASP A 58 -0.80 -7.03 18.43
CA ASP A 58 -2.14 -6.52 18.71
C ASP A 58 -2.68 -5.69 17.54
N GLU A 59 -4.02 -5.64 17.43
CA GLU A 59 -4.72 -4.99 16.32
C GLU A 59 -4.49 -3.48 16.29
N GLU A 60 -4.25 -2.85 17.45
CA GLU A 60 -3.96 -1.42 17.52
C GLU A 60 -2.58 -1.09 16.94
N THR A 61 -1.55 -1.87 17.27
CA THR A 61 -0.22 -1.75 16.69
C THR A 61 -0.24 -1.99 15.18
N ALA A 62 -0.97 -3.00 14.72
CA ALA A 62 -1.14 -3.27 13.29
C ALA A 62 -1.83 -2.08 12.57
N LEU A 63 -2.94 -1.57 13.12
CA LEU A 63 -3.65 -0.41 12.56
C LEU A 63 -2.74 0.83 12.52
N ASN A 64 -1.98 1.08 13.58
CA ASN A 64 -1.05 2.19 13.66
C ASN A 64 0.05 2.07 12.60
N SER A 65 0.60 0.87 12.38
CA SER A 65 1.63 0.63 11.38
C SER A 65 1.13 0.89 9.96
N ILE A 66 -0.09 0.44 9.62
CA ILE A 66 -0.74 0.76 8.34
C ILE A 66 -0.99 2.27 8.20
N TYR A 67 -1.41 2.94 9.28
CA TYR A 67 -1.62 4.38 9.27
C TYR A 67 -0.32 5.18 9.00
N GLN A 68 0.84 4.67 9.44
CA GLN A 68 2.14 5.31 9.19
C GLN A 68 2.50 5.40 7.70
N LEU A 69 1.89 4.59 6.83
CA LEU A 69 2.08 4.73 5.38
C LEU A 69 1.69 6.13 4.87
N PHE A 70 0.70 6.80 5.48
CA PHE A 70 0.32 8.15 5.07
C PHE A 70 1.43 9.20 5.28
N PRO A 71 2.01 9.39 6.49
CA PRO A 71 3.10 10.34 6.67
C PRO A 71 4.35 9.98 5.86
N ILE A 72 4.71 8.69 5.76
CA ILE A 72 5.88 8.23 4.97
C ILE A 72 5.72 8.59 3.50
N THR A 73 4.61 8.20 2.89
CA THR A 73 4.35 8.53 1.49
C THR A 73 4.32 10.04 1.29
N ARG A 74 3.74 10.81 2.23
CA ARG A 74 3.76 12.29 2.15
C ARG A 74 5.18 12.86 2.20
N GLU A 75 6.07 12.28 2.96
CA GLU A 75 7.48 12.69 3.02
C GLU A 75 8.20 12.40 1.71
N ILE A 76 8.03 11.21 1.13
CA ILE A 76 8.59 10.85 -0.17
C ILE A 76 8.07 11.82 -1.26
N LEU A 77 6.76 12.07 -1.30
CA LEU A 77 6.16 13.01 -2.25
C LEU A 77 6.71 14.44 -2.12
N LYS A 78 6.96 14.89 -0.88
CA LYS A 78 7.50 16.23 -0.63
C LYS A 78 9.00 16.34 -0.94
N SER A 79 9.77 15.29 -0.67
CA SER A 79 11.24 15.30 -0.84
C SER A 79 11.65 15.30 -2.31
N LYS A 80 10.98 14.50 -3.15
CA LYS A 80 11.23 14.46 -4.61
C LYS A 80 10.50 15.59 -5.35
N GLY A 81 9.50 16.19 -4.72
CA GLY A 81 8.71 17.29 -5.27
C GLY A 81 7.93 16.87 -6.52
N ARG A 82 7.66 17.84 -7.39
CA ARG A 82 6.82 17.65 -8.59
C ARG A 82 7.41 16.75 -9.69
N ASN A 83 8.66 16.29 -9.54
CA ASN A 83 9.34 15.57 -10.61
C ASN A 83 8.97 14.08 -10.67
N ALA A 84 8.60 13.48 -9.53
CA ALA A 84 8.13 12.10 -9.44
C ALA A 84 6.62 12.01 -9.71
N GLU A 85 6.15 12.52 -10.85
CA GLU A 85 4.72 12.67 -11.16
C GLU A 85 4.00 11.31 -11.25
N ASN A 86 4.61 10.30 -11.87
CA ASN A 86 3.96 9.01 -12.09
C ASN A 86 3.90 8.20 -10.79
N PHE A 87 4.97 8.22 -10.00
CA PHE A 87 4.95 7.71 -8.63
C PHE A 87 3.88 8.43 -7.81
N SER A 88 3.79 9.77 -7.91
CA SER A 88 2.78 10.55 -7.16
C SER A 88 1.36 10.11 -7.48
N LYS A 89 1.05 9.90 -8.76
CA LYS A 89 -0.23 9.37 -9.21
C LYS A 89 -0.52 7.99 -8.59
N ILE A 90 0.43 7.06 -8.67
CA ILE A 90 0.29 5.71 -8.09
C ILE A 90 0.03 5.79 -6.59
N ALA A 91 0.91 6.48 -5.86
CA ALA A 91 0.90 6.56 -4.42
C ALA A 91 -0.40 7.20 -3.87
N ILE A 92 -0.86 8.29 -4.50
CA ILE A 92 -2.13 8.94 -4.12
C ILE A 92 -3.32 8.01 -4.36
N ILE A 93 -3.33 7.26 -5.46
CA ILE A 93 -4.40 6.30 -5.75
C ILE A 93 -4.43 5.19 -4.69
N VAL A 94 -3.29 4.55 -4.41
CA VAL A 94 -3.22 3.45 -3.44
C VAL A 94 -3.57 3.93 -2.04
N LEU A 95 -3.02 5.07 -1.59
CA LEU A 95 -3.36 5.64 -0.28
C LEU A 95 -4.88 5.88 -0.12
N ASN A 96 -5.55 6.39 -1.15
CA ASN A 96 -6.96 6.78 -1.03
C ASN A 96 -7.95 5.66 -1.32
N GLN A 97 -7.63 4.73 -2.22
CA GLN A 97 -8.56 3.67 -2.62
C GLN A 97 -8.32 2.36 -1.88
N ILE A 98 -7.10 2.09 -1.42
CA ILE A 98 -6.73 0.83 -0.76
C ILE A 98 -6.57 1.05 0.75
N ILE A 99 -5.70 1.98 1.16
CA ILE A 99 -5.32 2.12 2.58
C ILE A 99 -6.34 2.95 3.39
N ARG A 100 -6.87 4.04 2.82
CA ARG A 100 -7.82 4.93 3.51
C ARG A 100 -9.11 4.23 3.94
N PRO A 101 -9.80 3.40 3.12
CA PRO A 101 -11.03 2.76 3.54
C PRO A 101 -10.84 1.86 4.76
N PHE A 102 -9.74 1.08 4.78
CA PHE A 102 -9.39 0.22 5.90
C PHE A 102 -9.11 1.04 7.17
N THR A 103 -8.18 2.00 7.09
CA THR A 103 -7.79 2.81 8.25
C THR A 103 -8.93 3.65 8.81
N ALA A 104 -9.77 4.23 7.95
CA ALA A 104 -10.93 5.02 8.39
C ALA A 104 -11.97 4.16 9.13
N LYS A 105 -12.28 2.97 8.59
CA LYS A 105 -13.20 2.01 9.22
C LYS A 105 -12.70 1.60 10.60
N TRP A 106 -11.46 1.12 10.66
CA TRP A 106 -10.91 0.53 11.88
C TRP A 106 -10.53 1.57 12.93
N HIS A 107 -10.18 2.78 12.53
CA HIS A 107 -10.02 3.89 13.46
C HIS A 107 -11.31 4.19 14.23
N LYS A 108 -12.46 4.29 13.53
CA LYS A 108 -13.76 4.49 14.18
C LYS A 108 -14.14 3.31 15.09
N LYS A 109 -13.92 2.07 14.63
CA LYS A 109 -14.20 0.86 15.41
C LYS A 109 -13.32 0.77 16.67
N LYS A 110 -12.03 1.08 16.56
CA LYS A 110 -11.10 1.18 17.69
C LYS A 110 -11.61 2.13 18.77
N LEU A 111 -12.05 3.33 18.38
CA LEU A 111 -12.62 4.31 19.33
C LEU A 111 -13.87 3.79 20.06
N ASN A 112 -14.60 2.85 19.46
CA ASN A 112 -15.76 2.20 20.06
C ASN A 112 -15.41 0.92 20.84
N GLY A 113 -14.13 0.64 21.09
CA GLY A 113 -13.68 -0.53 21.87
C GLY A 113 -13.65 -1.85 21.08
N ALA A 114 -13.58 -1.81 19.75
CA ALA A 114 -13.58 -3.02 18.93
C ALA A 114 -12.47 -4.02 19.28
N PHE A 115 -11.29 -3.56 19.69
CA PHE A 115 -10.17 -4.45 20.05
C PHE A 115 -10.30 -5.10 21.43
N SER A 116 -11.39 -4.85 22.16
CA SER A 116 -11.78 -5.62 23.34
C SER A 116 -12.84 -6.68 23.02
N ASN A 117 -13.30 -6.76 21.78
CA ASN A 117 -14.29 -7.73 21.31
C ASN A 117 -13.62 -8.75 20.39
N GLN A 118 -13.73 -10.04 20.74
CA GLN A 118 -13.05 -11.12 20.02
C GLN A 118 -13.53 -11.26 18.56
N ASP A 119 -14.82 -11.10 18.28
CA ASP A 119 -15.36 -11.18 16.92
C ASP A 119 -14.85 -10.04 16.04
N GLU A 120 -14.73 -8.84 16.62
CA GLU A 120 -14.16 -7.68 15.94
C GLU A 120 -12.65 -7.83 15.69
N CYS A 121 -11.89 -8.43 16.61
CA CYS A 121 -10.48 -8.76 16.38
C CYS A 121 -10.31 -9.78 15.24
N ILE A 122 -11.13 -10.83 15.21
CA ILE A 122 -11.12 -11.82 14.12
C ILE A 122 -11.44 -11.15 12.78
N LEU A 123 -12.45 -10.27 12.76
CA LEU A 123 -12.81 -9.51 11.56
C LEU A 123 -11.69 -8.56 11.12
N PHE A 124 -11.02 -7.88 12.06
CA PHE A 124 -9.87 -7.03 11.78
C PHE A 124 -8.74 -7.83 11.12
N ARG A 125 -8.36 -8.96 11.70
CA ARG A 125 -7.26 -9.80 11.16
C ARG A 125 -7.61 -10.35 9.77
N THR A 126 -8.86 -10.74 9.56
CA THR A 126 -9.34 -11.18 8.24
C THR A 126 -9.20 -10.08 7.18
N GLU A 127 -9.63 -8.86 7.50
CA GLU A 127 -9.52 -7.72 6.57
C GLU A 127 -8.08 -7.22 6.42
N LEU A 128 -7.27 -7.34 7.47
CA LEU A 128 -5.84 -7.03 7.42
C LEU A 128 -5.15 -7.95 6.42
N LYS A 129 -5.38 -9.27 6.47
CA LYS A 129 -4.81 -10.22 5.50
C LYS A 129 -5.18 -9.87 4.06
N GLN A 130 -6.41 -9.41 3.82
CA GLN A 130 -6.84 -8.93 2.50
C GLN A 130 -6.08 -7.66 2.08
N LEU A 131 -5.94 -6.69 2.99
CA LEU A 131 -5.15 -5.48 2.73
C LEU A 131 -3.68 -5.80 2.47
N GLN A 132 -3.10 -6.76 3.21
CA GLN A 132 -1.71 -7.18 3.04
C GLN A 132 -1.44 -7.73 1.64
N SER A 133 -2.37 -8.53 1.10
CA SER A 133 -2.28 -8.99 -0.29
C SER A 133 -2.22 -7.84 -1.30
N GLU A 134 -3.06 -6.81 -1.13
CA GLU A 134 -3.03 -5.61 -1.97
C GLU A 134 -1.73 -4.79 -1.78
N LEU A 135 -1.17 -4.74 -0.56
CA LEU A 135 0.10 -4.07 -0.28
C LEU A 135 1.31 -4.83 -0.85
N ILE A 136 1.27 -6.16 -0.86
CA ILE A 136 2.27 -7.00 -1.55
C ILE A 136 2.22 -6.69 -3.05
N CYS A 137 1.04 -6.73 -3.67
CA CYS A 137 0.84 -6.32 -5.06
C CYS A 137 1.39 -4.91 -5.35
N TYR A 138 1.15 -3.96 -4.43
CA TYR A 138 1.71 -2.62 -4.54
C TYR A 138 3.25 -2.61 -4.46
N SER A 139 3.86 -3.39 -3.56
CA SER A 139 5.32 -3.50 -3.46
C SER A 139 5.95 -4.03 -4.76
N LYS A 140 5.32 -5.04 -5.39
CA LYS A 140 5.77 -5.59 -6.67
C LYS A 140 5.71 -4.56 -7.80
N LEU A 141 4.62 -3.79 -7.84
CA LEU A 141 4.50 -2.65 -8.75
C LEU A 141 5.62 -1.64 -8.52
N LEU A 142 5.91 -1.27 -7.27
CA LEU A 142 6.99 -0.33 -6.95
C LEU A 142 8.37 -0.84 -7.36
N ALA A 143 8.63 -2.14 -7.22
CA ALA A 143 9.87 -2.75 -7.71
C ALA A 143 10.02 -2.61 -9.23
N GLU A 144 8.94 -2.82 -10.01
CA GLU A 144 8.94 -2.58 -11.46
C GLU A 144 9.23 -1.10 -11.77
N VAL A 145 8.56 -0.17 -11.08
CA VAL A 145 8.75 1.27 -11.29
C VAL A 145 10.18 1.69 -10.95
N ALA A 146 10.77 1.13 -9.90
CA ALA A 146 12.15 1.39 -9.46
C ALA A 146 13.21 0.68 -10.32
N LYS A 147 12.80 -0.26 -11.20
CA LYS A 147 13.69 -1.11 -12.01
C LYS A 147 14.67 -1.92 -11.15
N VAL A 148 14.18 -2.44 -10.04
CA VAL A 148 14.93 -3.32 -9.13
C VAL A 148 14.37 -4.73 -9.13
N GLU A 149 15.16 -5.67 -8.63
CA GLU A 149 14.68 -7.02 -8.34
C GLU A 149 13.59 -6.97 -7.26
N ASP A 150 12.54 -7.75 -7.46
CA ASP A 150 11.46 -7.87 -6.48
C ASP A 150 11.83 -8.86 -5.37
N LEU A 151 12.16 -8.30 -4.21
CA LEU A 151 12.43 -8.97 -2.95
C LEU A 151 11.16 -9.29 -2.15
N SER A 152 9.96 -8.95 -2.63
CA SER A 152 8.71 -9.28 -1.91
C SER A 152 8.43 -10.79 -1.87
N CYS A 153 9.12 -11.57 -2.72
CA CYS A 153 9.10 -13.03 -2.68
C CYS A 153 9.59 -13.62 -1.34
N PHE A 154 10.37 -12.87 -0.56
CA PHE A 154 10.78 -13.27 0.79
C PHE A 154 9.69 -13.04 1.86
N LEU A 155 8.53 -12.51 1.48
CA LEU A 155 7.42 -12.19 2.37
C LEU A 155 6.25 -13.18 2.24
N GLU A 156 6.29 -14.07 1.25
CA GLU A 156 5.28 -15.10 1.00
C GLU A 156 5.64 -16.37 1.77
N ASP A 157 5.18 -16.48 3.03
CA ASP A 157 5.10 -17.73 3.80
C ASP A 157 3.63 -18.15 3.98
#